data_AF-A0A4V7ICJ1-F1
#
_entry.id   AF-A0A4V7ICJ1-F1
#
_cell.length_a   1.000
_cell.length_b   1.000
_cell.length_c   1.000
_cell.angle_alpha   90.00
_cell.angle_beta   90.00
_cell.angle_gamma   90.00
#
_symmetry.space_group_name_H-M   'P 1'
#
loop_
_entity.id
_entity.type
_entity.pdbx_description
1 polymer ?
#
loop_
_entity_poly.entity_id
_entity_poly.type
_entity_poly.pdbx_seq_one_letter_code
_entity_poly.pdbx_strand_id
1 'polypeptide(L)'
;MSGETITIVSVTGHQDYAQGSVYAIARSYFELQKKLSNERLRCLLISPKKPNVCPDFIEWLECKPFSYLEYNYFIIYVLHQFIQTDFVLIVQNDGFVLNGKNWQDAFLDYDYIGAPLNTLFRYQDEHLIQAGQEFWERHFNNIPPAHFEVQNGGFSLRSKRLLTLPSELQLQWLVDSAKLSCNLPLELSPRTAMHNEDIYFCAVYRKLFEELGIKFAPSALAMAFAIESTLYHAKHQFEIDTIFGTHTMGHFVLNDLNNVYMQKAIEMVDDNILSNRLAQVILLNGISITTPNTLMGNHHEKN
;
A
#
# COMPACT_ATOMS: atom_id res chain seq x y z
N MET A 1 -3.66 26.44 -1.96
CA MET A 1 -4.08 25.03 -2.05
C MET A 1 -4.05 24.68 -3.50
N SER A 2 -3.16 23.76 -3.85
CA SER A 2 -2.96 23.33 -5.23
C SER A 2 -4.23 22.58 -5.70
N GLY A 3 -4.63 22.81 -6.95
CA GLY A 3 -5.93 22.42 -7.49
C GLY A 3 -5.99 20.99 -8.02
N GLU A 4 -5.01 20.15 -7.71
CA GLU A 4 -4.86 18.84 -8.33
C GLU A 4 -6.01 17.91 -7.96
N THR A 5 -6.38 17.09 -8.93
CA THR A 5 -7.45 16.11 -8.83
C THR A 5 -6.88 14.73 -8.48
N ILE A 6 -7.65 13.92 -7.76
CA ILE A 6 -7.25 12.60 -7.27
C ILE A 6 -8.32 11.56 -7.65
N THR A 7 -7.92 10.48 -8.30
CA THR A 7 -8.75 9.27 -8.41
C THR A 7 -8.40 8.35 -7.24
N ILE A 8 -9.35 8.07 -6.36
CA ILE A 8 -9.26 7.02 -5.35
C ILE A 8 -9.65 5.71 -6.03
N VAL A 9 -8.70 4.78 -6.17
CA VAL A 9 -8.90 3.56 -6.96
C VAL A 9 -8.59 2.31 -6.16
N SER A 10 -9.40 1.27 -6.37
CA SER A 10 -9.02 -0.10 -6.05
C SER A 10 -9.16 -0.98 -7.29
N VAL A 11 -8.20 -1.88 -7.46
CA VAL A 11 -8.14 -2.86 -8.54
C VAL A 11 -7.94 -4.23 -7.92
N THR A 12 -8.82 -5.19 -8.24
CA THR A 12 -8.64 -6.58 -7.80
C THR A 12 -9.04 -7.53 -8.90
N GLY A 13 -8.26 -8.60 -9.08
CA GLY A 13 -8.64 -9.75 -9.91
C GLY A 13 -9.31 -10.86 -9.11
N HIS A 14 -9.32 -10.76 -7.77
CA HIS A 14 -9.94 -11.72 -6.87
C HIS A 14 -11.26 -11.16 -6.33
N GLN A 15 -12.37 -11.84 -6.64
CA GLN A 15 -13.71 -11.31 -6.34
C GLN A 15 -13.96 -11.14 -4.83
N ASP A 16 -13.37 -12.00 -3.99
CA ASP A 16 -13.54 -11.94 -2.54
C ASP A 16 -13.03 -10.63 -1.93
N TYR A 17 -12.14 -9.89 -2.61
CA TYR A 17 -11.63 -8.59 -2.15
C TYR A 17 -12.47 -7.42 -2.62
N ALA A 18 -13.40 -7.63 -3.56
CA ALA A 18 -14.11 -6.55 -4.23
C ALA A 18 -15.04 -5.77 -3.27
N GLN A 19 -15.73 -6.46 -2.35
CA GLN A 19 -16.59 -5.79 -1.38
C GLN A 19 -15.78 -4.98 -0.35
N GLY A 20 -14.67 -5.54 0.15
CA GLY A 20 -13.74 -4.81 1.03
C GLY A 20 -13.10 -3.60 0.33
N SER A 21 -12.83 -3.72 -0.96
CA SER A 21 -12.30 -2.63 -1.80
C SER A 21 -13.29 -1.47 -1.95
N VAL A 22 -14.60 -1.74 -2.02
CA VAL A 22 -15.62 -0.69 -1.97
C VAL A 22 -15.53 0.07 -0.64
N TYR A 23 -15.41 -0.64 0.48
CA TYR A 23 -15.30 0.02 1.78
C TYR A 23 -14.02 0.86 1.90
N ALA A 24 -12.90 0.37 1.35
CA ALA A 24 -11.65 1.12 1.29
C ALA A 24 -11.78 2.42 0.49
N ILE A 25 -12.39 2.36 -0.70
CA ILE A 25 -12.65 3.55 -1.53
C ILE A 25 -13.60 4.50 -0.80
N ALA A 26 -14.75 4.00 -0.32
CA ALA A 26 -15.78 4.83 0.29
C ALA A 26 -15.29 5.50 1.58
N ARG A 27 -14.60 4.77 2.46
CA ARG A 27 -13.97 5.34 3.66
C ARG A 27 -12.97 6.43 3.26
N SER A 28 -12.08 6.13 2.32
CA SER A 28 -11.04 7.07 1.89
C SER A 28 -11.63 8.32 1.25
N TYR A 29 -12.71 8.19 0.49
CA TYR A 29 -13.48 9.30 -0.06
C TYR A 29 -14.05 10.20 1.05
N PHE A 30 -14.81 9.65 2.00
CA PHE A 30 -15.38 10.45 3.09
C PHE A 30 -14.34 11.07 4.01
N GLU A 31 -13.23 10.39 4.26
CA GLU A 31 -12.12 10.94 5.05
C GLU A 31 -11.46 12.12 4.33
N LEU A 32 -11.12 11.98 3.04
CA LEU A 32 -10.49 13.04 2.26
C LEU A 32 -11.37 14.28 2.11
N GLN A 33 -12.69 14.13 2.07
CA GLN A 33 -13.63 15.26 2.03
C GLN A 33 -13.52 16.22 3.24
N LYS A 34 -12.87 15.79 4.33
CA LYS A 34 -12.58 16.67 5.48
C LYS A 34 -11.55 17.77 5.15
N LYS A 35 -10.80 17.62 4.04
CA LYS A 35 -9.73 18.54 3.63
C LYS A 35 -9.79 18.92 2.15
N LEU A 36 -10.34 18.05 1.30
CA LEU A 36 -10.43 18.23 -0.15
C LEU A 36 -11.89 18.41 -0.57
N SER A 37 -12.15 19.24 -1.57
CA SER A 37 -13.51 19.38 -2.10
C SER A 37 -13.89 18.18 -2.95
N ASN A 38 -15.20 17.89 -3.03
CA ASN A 38 -15.71 16.72 -3.73
C ASN A 38 -15.36 16.74 -5.23
N GLU A 39 -15.27 17.92 -5.84
CA GLU A 39 -14.94 18.06 -7.26
C GLU A 39 -13.50 17.65 -7.58
N ARG A 40 -12.62 17.57 -6.57
CA ARG A 40 -11.25 17.08 -6.71
C ARG A 40 -11.16 15.56 -6.66
N LEU A 41 -12.22 14.86 -6.28
CA LEU A 41 -12.19 13.44 -5.98
C LEU A 41 -13.04 12.65 -6.98
N ARG A 42 -12.43 11.63 -7.58
CA ARG A 42 -13.12 10.59 -8.35
C ARG A 42 -12.91 9.25 -7.67
N CYS A 43 -13.91 8.37 -7.68
CA CYS A 43 -13.80 7.03 -7.12
C CYS A 43 -13.98 5.98 -8.21
N LEU A 44 -13.07 5.00 -8.26
CA LEU A 44 -13.06 3.95 -9.27
C LEU A 44 -12.78 2.58 -8.65
N LEU A 45 -13.62 1.60 -8.97
CA LEU A 45 -13.40 0.19 -8.68
C LEU A 45 -13.24 -0.59 -9.98
N ILE A 46 -12.20 -1.40 -10.07
CA ILE A 46 -12.02 -2.39 -11.14
C ILE A 46 -12.04 -3.78 -10.51
N SER A 47 -13.04 -4.61 -10.85
CA SER A 47 -13.22 -5.94 -10.26
C SER A 47 -13.94 -6.92 -11.20
N PRO A 48 -13.84 -8.25 -10.97
CA PRO A 48 -14.45 -9.24 -11.86
C PRO A 48 -15.97 -9.17 -11.94
N LYS A 49 -16.62 -8.80 -10.84
CA LYS A 49 -18.06 -8.57 -10.75
C LYS A 49 -18.32 -7.37 -9.86
N LYS A 50 -19.42 -6.66 -10.14
CA LYS A 50 -19.91 -5.56 -9.31
C LYS A 50 -20.25 -6.08 -7.92
N PRO A 51 -19.72 -5.50 -6.83
CA PRO A 51 -20.12 -5.85 -5.47
C PRO A 51 -21.60 -5.57 -5.21
N ASN A 52 -22.20 -6.31 -4.28
CA ASN A 52 -23.62 -6.15 -3.93
C ASN A 52 -23.90 -4.74 -3.37
N VAL A 53 -22.97 -4.22 -2.57
CA VAL A 53 -23.01 -2.85 -2.08
C VAL A 53 -21.92 -2.06 -2.81
N CYS A 54 -22.32 -1.21 -3.74
CA CYS A 54 -21.43 -0.30 -4.47
C CYS A 54 -22.16 1.04 -4.67
N PRO A 55 -21.82 2.09 -3.89
CA PRO A 55 -22.44 3.41 -4.00
C PRO A 55 -22.27 4.05 -5.39
N ASP A 56 -23.24 4.86 -5.81
CA ASP A 56 -23.27 5.49 -7.14
C ASP A 56 -22.09 6.43 -7.43
N PHE A 57 -21.46 6.99 -6.39
CA PHE A 57 -20.27 7.83 -6.55
C PHE A 57 -19.00 7.04 -6.87
N ILE A 58 -19.04 5.70 -6.78
CA ILE A 58 -17.95 4.81 -7.17
C ILE A 58 -18.26 4.27 -8.57
N GLU A 59 -17.50 4.77 -9.55
CA GLU A 59 -17.51 4.19 -10.89
C GLU A 59 -17.00 2.75 -10.81
N TRP A 60 -17.68 1.81 -11.47
CA TRP A 60 -17.28 0.42 -11.51
C TRP A 60 -17.01 -0.03 -12.94
N LEU A 61 -15.85 -0.65 -13.15
CA LEU A 61 -15.47 -1.29 -14.40
C LEU A 61 -15.26 -2.79 -14.18
N GLU A 62 -15.80 -3.59 -15.08
CA GLU A 62 -15.59 -5.04 -15.09
C GLU A 62 -14.20 -5.38 -15.63
N CYS A 63 -13.51 -6.31 -14.98
CA CYS A 63 -12.32 -6.97 -15.52
C CYS A 63 -12.51 -8.49 -15.55
N LYS A 64 -11.60 -9.23 -16.19
CA LYS A 64 -11.53 -10.68 -15.98
C LYS A 64 -10.83 -10.98 -14.65
N PRO A 65 -11.10 -12.11 -13.98
CA PRO A 65 -10.33 -12.54 -12.83
C PRO A 65 -8.84 -12.65 -13.19
N PHE A 66 -7.97 -12.24 -12.26
CA PHE A 66 -6.52 -12.31 -12.43
C PHE A 66 -5.81 -12.45 -11.08
N SER A 67 -4.59 -12.98 -11.12
CA SER A 67 -3.73 -13.27 -9.98
C SER A 67 -3.03 -12.02 -9.42
N TYR A 68 -2.36 -12.17 -8.28
CA TYR A 68 -1.51 -11.11 -7.74
C TYR A 68 -0.36 -10.72 -8.69
N LEU A 69 0.17 -11.67 -9.48
CA LEU A 69 1.21 -11.36 -10.47
C LEU A 69 0.66 -10.43 -11.56
N GLU A 70 -0.56 -10.71 -12.05
CA GLU A 70 -1.24 -9.88 -13.04
C GLU A 70 -1.72 -8.54 -12.46
N TYR A 71 -2.02 -8.47 -11.14
CA TYR A 71 -2.27 -7.20 -10.47
C TYR A 71 -1.08 -6.26 -10.63
N ASN A 72 0.15 -6.72 -10.37
CA ASN A 72 1.35 -5.91 -10.54
C ASN A 72 1.51 -5.42 -11.99
N TYR A 73 1.32 -6.31 -12.97
CA TYR A 73 1.33 -5.93 -14.38
C TYR A 73 0.28 -4.86 -14.71
N PHE A 74 -0.94 -5.02 -14.17
CA PHE A 74 -2.02 -4.07 -14.37
C PHE A 74 -1.67 -2.68 -13.82
N ILE A 75 -1.13 -2.61 -12.59
CA ILE A 75 -0.73 -1.34 -11.99
C ILE A 75 0.38 -0.66 -12.80
N ILE A 76 1.37 -1.41 -13.27
CA ILE A 76 2.52 -0.87 -14.01
C ILE A 76 2.13 -0.34 -15.40
N TYR A 77 1.35 -1.10 -16.17
CA TYR A 77 1.15 -0.82 -17.61
C TYR A 77 -0.26 -0.38 -18.00
N VAL A 78 -1.27 -0.64 -17.16
CA VAL A 78 -2.66 -0.53 -17.58
C VAL A 78 -3.42 0.54 -16.80
N LEU A 79 -3.18 0.65 -15.49
CA LEU A 79 -3.94 1.55 -14.61
C LEU A 79 -4.03 2.98 -15.16
N HIS A 80 -2.92 3.53 -15.67
CA HIS A 80 -2.84 4.90 -16.19
C HIS A 80 -3.91 5.22 -17.26
N GLN A 81 -4.38 4.22 -18.01
CA GLN A 81 -5.38 4.38 -19.07
C GLN A 81 -6.78 4.70 -18.51
N PHE A 82 -7.03 4.39 -17.24
CA PHE A 82 -8.30 4.67 -16.55
C PHE A 82 -8.24 5.92 -15.66
N ILE A 83 -7.05 6.51 -15.49
CA ILE A 83 -6.85 7.69 -14.64
C ILE A 83 -6.89 8.96 -15.48
N GLN A 84 -7.85 9.83 -15.17
CA GLN A 84 -8.01 11.14 -15.82
C GLN A 84 -7.48 12.29 -14.97
N THR A 85 -7.33 12.07 -13.67
CA THR A 85 -6.90 13.03 -12.67
C THR A 85 -5.38 13.18 -12.63
N ASP A 86 -4.88 14.21 -11.94
CA ASP A 86 -3.45 14.50 -11.81
C ASP A 86 -2.73 13.44 -10.95
N PHE A 87 -3.43 12.93 -9.94
CA PHE A 87 -2.95 11.90 -9.03
C PHE A 87 -3.92 10.73 -8.93
N VAL A 88 -3.40 9.60 -8.47
CA VAL A 88 -4.17 8.43 -8.08
C VAL A 88 -3.80 8.03 -6.65
N LEU A 89 -4.80 7.83 -5.80
CA LEU A 89 -4.65 7.20 -4.50
C LEU A 89 -5.11 5.74 -4.63
N ILE A 90 -4.14 4.83 -4.65
CA ILE A 90 -4.40 3.40 -4.62
C ILE A 90 -4.79 3.02 -3.20
N VAL A 91 -5.93 2.35 -3.07
CA VAL A 91 -6.44 1.76 -1.85
C VAL A 91 -6.74 0.28 -2.11
N GLN A 92 -6.58 -0.55 -1.09
CA GLN A 92 -6.87 -1.98 -1.10
C GLN A 92 -7.82 -2.31 0.05
N ASN A 93 -8.41 -3.50 0.07
CA ASN A 93 -9.33 -3.89 1.16
C ASN A 93 -8.66 -3.88 2.54
N ASP A 94 -7.33 -3.94 2.59
CA ASP A 94 -6.50 -3.83 3.78
C ASP A 94 -5.59 -2.58 3.80
N GLY A 95 -5.76 -1.68 2.83
CA GLY A 95 -4.99 -0.44 2.69
C GLY A 95 -5.87 0.78 2.39
N PHE A 96 -6.04 1.69 3.36
CA PHE A 96 -7.05 2.75 3.29
C PHE A 96 -6.70 3.96 4.16
N VAL A 97 -7.43 5.07 3.97
CA VAL A 97 -7.28 6.28 4.79
C VAL A 97 -7.80 6.02 6.20
N LEU A 98 -6.96 6.29 7.20
CA LEU A 98 -7.30 6.21 8.61
C LEU A 98 -8.07 7.47 9.03
N ASN A 99 -7.48 8.64 8.76
CA ASN A 99 -8.00 9.94 9.20
C ASN A 99 -7.61 11.06 8.23
N GLY A 100 -8.58 11.57 7.49
CA GLY A 100 -8.36 12.61 6.49
C GLY A 100 -7.97 13.97 7.06
N LYS A 101 -8.12 14.20 8.37
CA LYS A 101 -7.59 15.43 9.00
C LYS A 101 -6.06 15.49 8.95
N ASN A 102 -5.40 14.34 8.84
CA ASN A 102 -3.95 14.19 8.74
C ASN A 102 -3.44 14.34 7.29
N TRP A 103 -4.32 14.62 6.32
CA TRP A 103 -3.90 14.95 4.95
C TRP A 103 -2.98 16.19 4.95
N GLN A 104 -1.91 16.11 4.18
CA GLN A 104 -0.96 17.20 3.96
C GLN A 104 -0.86 17.47 2.47
N ASP A 105 -1.06 18.72 2.03
CA ASP A 105 -0.91 19.11 0.62
C ASP A 105 0.50 18.78 0.09
N ALA A 106 1.51 18.73 0.97
CA ALA A 106 2.88 18.31 0.64
C ALA A 106 2.98 16.89 0.07
N PHE A 107 1.98 16.03 0.25
CA PHE A 107 1.93 14.73 -0.41
C PHE A 107 1.87 14.85 -1.95
N LEU A 108 1.31 15.95 -2.46
CA LEU A 108 1.19 16.23 -3.89
C LEU A 108 2.48 16.81 -4.51
N ASP A 109 3.51 17.12 -3.69
CA ASP A 109 4.81 17.61 -4.18
C ASP A 109 5.69 16.47 -4.75
N TYR A 110 5.23 15.21 -4.62
CA TYR A 110 5.95 14.00 -4.98
C TYR A 110 5.12 13.14 -5.93
N ASP A 111 5.79 12.46 -6.86
CA ASP A 111 5.17 11.57 -7.83
C ASP A 111 4.86 10.18 -7.26
N TYR A 112 5.48 9.80 -6.15
CA TYR A 112 5.20 8.57 -5.42
C TYR A 112 5.34 8.78 -3.91
N ILE A 113 4.31 8.42 -3.16
CA ILE A 113 4.36 8.28 -1.71
C ILE A 113 3.53 7.07 -1.25
N GLY A 114 4.09 6.27 -0.36
CA GLY A 114 3.46 5.09 0.24
C GLY A 114 4.00 4.84 1.65
N ALA A 115 3.63 3.73 2.28
CA ALA A 115 4.17 3.39 3.60
C ALA A 115 5.68 3.07 3.50
N PRO A 116 6.55 3.60 4.36
CA PRO A 116 7.97 3.28 4.31
C PRO A 116 8.22 1.81 4.68
N LEU A 117 9.11 1.16 3.93
CA LEU A 117 9.53 -0.21 4.19
C LEU A 117 10.84 -0.25 4.95
N ASN A 118 10.99 -1.23 5.84
CA ASN A 118 12.19 -1.48 6.62
C ASN A 118 13.25 -2.29 5.84
N THR A 119 13.47 -1.95 4.57
CA THR A 119 14.48 -2.58 3.69
C THR A 119 15.17 -1.49 2.86
N LEU A 120 16.44 -1.73 2.54
CA LEU A 120 17.24 -0.81 1.74
C LEU A 120 17.61 -1.44 0.41
N PHE A 121 17.82 -0.59 -0.58
CA PHE A 121 18.28 -0.98 -1.90
C PHE A 121 19.49 -0.15 -2.31
N ARG A 122 20.35 -0.71 -3.16
CA ARG A 122 21.45 0.01 -3.79
C ARG A 122 21.70 -0.52 -5.20
N TYR A 123 22.29 0.31 -6.05
CA TYR A 123 22.81 -0.11 -7.33
C TYR A 123 24.27 -0.57 -7.18
N GLN A 124 24.63 -1.67 -7.84
CA GLN A 124 26.00 -2.17 -7.97
C GLN A 124 26.20 -2.69 -9.38
N ASP A 125 27.06 -2.06 -10.16
CA ASP A 125 27.37 -2.47 -11.54
C ASP A 125 26.10 -2.73 -12.37
N GLU A 126 25.14 -1.79 -12.32
CA GLU A 126 23.80 -1.86 -12.94
C GLU A 126 22.85 -2.93 -12.36
N HIS A 127 23.24 -3.66 -11.32
CA HIS A 127 22.39 -4.60 -10.60
C HIS A 127 21.78 -3.95 -9.36
N LEU A 128 20.51 -4.25 -9.12
CA LEU A 128 19.82 -3.84 -7.91
C LEU A 128 20.06 -4.87 -6.79
N ILE A 129 20.59 -4.42 -5.66
CA ILE A 129 20.87 -5.26 -4.50
C ILE A 129 19.95 -4.85 -3.35
N GLN A 130 19.18 -5.81 -2.85
CA GLN A 130 18.36 -5.64 -1.65
C GLN A 130 19.18 -5.95 -0.39
N ALA A 131 19.12 -5.03 0.58
CA ALA A 131 19.56 -5.25 1.94
C ALA A 131 18.33 -5.36 2.85
N GLY A 132 18.19 -6.53 3.49
CA GLY A 132 17.03 -6.87 4.30
C GLY A 132 16.92 -6.08 5.61
N GLN A 133 15.89 -6.42 6.39
CA GLN A 133 15.54 -5.72 7.63
C GLN A 133 16.70 -5.60 8.63
N GLU A 134 17.50 -6.66 8.83
CA GLU A 134 18.63 -6.62 9.76
C GLU A 134 19.67 -5.54 9.38
N PHE A 135 19.89 -5.33 8.09
CA PHE A 135 20.78 -4.26 7.63
C PHE A 135 20.13 -2.89 7.85
N TRP A 136 18.85 -2.74 7.49
CA TRP A 136 18.11 -1.50 7.77
C TRP A 136 18.14 -1.15 9.27
N GLU A 137 17.90 -2.11 10.17
CA GLU A 137 17.88 -1.87 11.63
C GLU A 137 19.22 -1.39 12.19
N ARG A 138 20.35 -1.75 11.56
CA ARG A 138 21.68 -1.25 11.94
C ARG A 138 21.96 0.15 11.41
N HIS A 139 21.22 0.58 10.40
CA HIS A 139 21.52 1.77 9.61
C HIS A 139 20.40 2.82 9.57
N PHE A 140 19.21 2.57 10.13
CA PHE A 140 18.04 3.47 10.00
C PHE A 140 18.29 4.91 10.45
N ASN A 141 19.19 5.14 11.42
CA ASN A 141 19.57 6.48 11.86
C ASN A 141 20.56 7.20 10.92
N ASN A 142 21.26 6.45 10.08
CA ASN A 142 22.25 6.96 9.13
C ASN A 142 22.36 6.01 7.93
N ILE A 143 21.44 6.17 6.97
CA ILE A 143 21.39 5.37 5.76
C ILE A 143 22.70 5.59 4.97
N PRO A 144 23.44 4.54 4.59
CA PRO A 144 24.68 4.72 3.84
C PRO A 144 24.38 5.41 2.50
N PRO A 145 25.23 6.33 2.00
CA PRO A 145 24.91 7.17 0.83
C PRO A 145 24.56 6.43 -0.46
N ALA A 146 25.05 5.20 -0.63
CA ALA A 146 24.74 4.36 -1.78
C ALA A 146 23.38 3.63 -1.68
N HIS A 147 22.73 3.69 -0.52
CA HIS A 147 21.47 3.01 -0.26
C HIS A 147 20.32 4.00 -0.24
N PHE A 148 19.14 3.49 -0.59
CA PHE A 148 17.89 4.24 -0.54
C PHE A 148 16.76 3.36 0.01
N GLU A 149 15.76 4.03 0.54
CA GLU A 149 14.54 3.41 1.07
C GLU A 149 13.47 3.33 -0.03
N VAL A 150 12.61 2.32 0.09
CA VAL A 150 11.47 2.09 -0.79
C VAL A 150 10.18 2.16 0.02
N GLN A 151 9.07 2.33 -0.68
CA GLN A 151 7.75 2.55 -0.08
C GLN A 151 6.74 1.59 -0.69
N ASN A 152 5.85 1.05 0.13
CA ASN A 152 4.84 0.09 -0.27
C ASN A 152 3.79 0.71 -1.21
N GLY A 153 3.23 -0.12 -2.09
CA GLY A 153 2.24 0.30 -3.07
C GLY A 153 0.76 0.06 -2.72
N GLY A 154 0.45 -0.79 -1.75
CA GLY A 154 -0.90 -1.22 -1.37
C GLY A 154 -1.77 -0.13 -0.71
N PHE A 155 -1.14 0.92 -0.20
CA PHE A 155 -1.76 2.22 0.02
C PHE A 155 -0.76 3.30 -0.41
N SER A 156 -0.96 3.89 -1.59
CA SER A 156 0.01 4.82 -2.19
C SER A 156 -0.65 5.89 -3.03
N LEU A 157 -0.08 7.10 -3.00
CA LEU A 157 -0.46 8.20 -3.87
C LEU A 157 0.62 8.34 -4.96
N ARG A 158 0.18 8.44 -6.22
CA ARG A 158 1.08 8.52 -7.38
C ARG A 158 0.62 9.56 -8.36
N SER A 159 1.55 10.27 -8.98
CA SER A 159 1.22 11.15 -10.09
C SER A 159 0.83 10.32 -11.32
N LYS A 160 -0.10 10.86 -12.12
CA LYS A 160 -0.42 10.29 -13.42
C LYS A 160 0.80 10.23 -14.33
N ARG A 161 1.69 11.24 -14.23
CA ARG A 161 2.95 11.29 -14.97
C ARG A 161 3.82 10.06 -14.70
N LEU A 162 4.00 9.66 -13.44
CA LEU A 162 4.78 8.46 -13.12
C LEU A 162 4.15 7.20 -13.72
N LEU A 163 2.82 7.07 -13.64
CA LEU A 163 2.12 5.88 -14.13
C LEU A 163 2.15 5.71 -15.66
N THR A 164 2.40 6.77 -16.43
CA THR A 164 2.50 6.64 -17.90
C THR A 164 3.88 6.21 -18.38
N LEU A 165 4.94 6.50 -17.61
CA LEU A 165 6.32 6.26 -18.02
C LEU A 165 6.64 4.80 -18.41
N PRO A 166 6.19 3.76 -17.68
CA PRO A 166 6.50 2.38 -18.06
C PRO A 166 6.06 2.03 -19.48
N SER A 167 4.84 2.46 -19.85
CA SER A 167 4.26 2.23 -21.18
C SER A 167 4.89 3.12 -22.25
N GLU A 168 5.11 4.40 -21.96
CA GLU A 168 5.69 5.38 -22.91
C GLU A 168 7.13 5.04 -23.28
N LEU A 169 7.92 4.59 -22.31
CA LEU A 169 9.33 4.22 -22.49
C LEU A 169 9.52 2.74 -22.84
N GLN A 170 8.44 1.95 -22.91
CA GLN A 170 8.46 0.51 -23.18
C GLN A 170 9.41 -0.25 -22.22
N LEU A 171 9.39 0.14 -20.95
CA LEU A 171 10.24 -0.46 -19.92
C LEU A 171 9.85 -1.92 -19.70
N GLN A 172 10.83 -2.77 -19.44
CA GLN A 172 10.58 -4.20 -19.22
C GLN A 172 10.18 -4.48 -17.78
N TRP A 173 9.22 -5.36 -17.59
CA TRP A 173 8.88 -5.94 -16.29
C TRP A 173 9.37 -7.38 -16.25
N LEU A 174 10.44 -7.58 -15.49
CA LEU A 174 11.14 -8.86 -15.40
C LEU A 174 10.68 -9.61 -14.16
N VAL A 175 10.20 -10.84 -14.36
CA VAL A 175 9.78 -11.74 -13.28
C VAL A 175 10.82 -12.84 -13.15
N ASP A 176 11.41 -12.94 -11.96
CA ASP A 176 12.38 -13.99 -11.68
C ASP A 176 11.76 -15.39 -11.74
N SER A 177 12.60 -16.36 -12.09
CA SER A 177 12.21 -17.77 -12.08
C SER A 177 11.62 -18.19 -10.72
N ALA A 178 10.57 -19.01 -10.77
CA ALA A 178 9.85 -19.42 -9.58
C ALA A 178 10.72 -20.26 -8.63
N LYS A 179 10.49 -20.08 -7.33
CA LYS A 179 10.96 -20.99 -6.29
C LYS A 179 9.77 -21.83 -5.83
N LEU A 180 9.97 -23.14 -5.76
CA LEU A 180 9.00 -24.02 -5.12
C LEU A 180 9.07 -23.80 -3.60
N SER A 181 7.94 -23.42 -2.98
CA SER A 181 7.81 -23.55 -1.54
C SER A 181 7.51 -25.02 -1.22
N CYS A 182 8.25 -25.62 -0.29
CA CYS A 182 8.04 -27.01 0.13
C CYS A 182 6.90 -27.15 1.16
N ASN A 183 6.04 -26.14 1.27
CA ASN A 183 4.87 -26.14 2.15
C ASN A 183 3.64 -26.60 1.35
N LEU A 184 2.68 -27.26 2.01
CA LEU A 184 1.42 -27.70 1.38
C LEU A 184 0.26 -26.77 1.79
N PRO A 185 -0.67 -26.42 0.87
CA PRO A 185 -0.62 -26.73 -0.56
C PRO A 185 0.56 -26.02 -1.25
N LEU A 186 1.09 -26.65 -2.31
CA LEU A 186 2.23 -26.10 -3.05
C LEU A 186 1.88 -24.73 -3.62
N GLU A 187 2.79 -23.77 -3.44
CA GLU A 187 2.66 -22.42 -3.97
C GLU A 187 3.87 -22.07 -4.82
N LEU A 188 3.62 -21.55 -6.02
CA LEU A 188 4.63 -20.97 -6.88
C LEU A 188 4.73 -19.48 -6.61
N SER A 189 5.91 -19.03 -6.21
CA SER A 189 6.22 -17.61 -6.05
C SER A 189 7.52 -17.27 -6.79
N PRO A 190 7.65 -16.05 -7.34
CA PRO A 190 8.92 -15.56 -7.85
C PRO A 190 9.99 -15.60 -6.75
N ARG A 191 11.25 -15.84 -7.12
CA ARG A 191 12.36 -15.91 -6.16
C ARG A 191 12.57 -14.63 -5.35
N THR A 192 12.24 -13.49 -5.95
CA THR A 192 12.43 -12.17 -5.36
C THR A 192 11.16 -11.34 -5.50
N ALA A 193 11.07 -10.28 -4.71
CA ALA A 193 9.99 -9.29 -4.79
C ALA A 193 10.20 -8.26 -5.92
N MET A 194 11.16 -8.43 -6.83
CA MET A 194 11.45 -7.43 -7.88
C MET A 194 10.28 -7.23 -8.87
N HIS A 195 9.38 -8.20 -8.94
CA HIS A 195 8.17 -8.14 -9.74
C HIS A 195 7.05 -7.30 -9.11
N ASN A 196 7.14 -7.00 -7.82
CA ASN A 196 6.14 -6.16 -7.17
C ASN A 196 6.21 -4.76 -7.76
N GLU A 197 5.06 -4.17 -8.03
CA GLU A 197 4.95 -2.89 -8.70
C GLU A 197 5.64 -1.77 -7.89
N ASP A 198 5.60 -1.85 -6.56
CA ASP A 198 6.17 -0.84 -5.69
C ASP A 198 7.69 -0.87 -5.75
N ILE A 199 8.29 -2.06 -5.77
CA ILE A 199 9.72 -2.28 -6.03
C ILE A 199 10.08 -1.89 -7.46
N TYR A 200 9.20 -2.15 -8.43
CA TYR A 200 9.41 -1.74 -9.81
C TYR A 200 9.59 -0.21 -9.91
N PHE A 201 8.66 0.55 -9.33
CA PHE A 201 8.71 2.01 -9.34
C PHE A 201 9.80 2.56 -8.42
N CYS A 202 9.85 2.11 -7.16
CA CYS A 202 10.72 2.67 -6.13
C CYS A 202 12.15 2.16 -6.16
N ALA A 203 12.47 1.10 -6.91
CA ALA A 203 13.81 0.51 -6.89
C ALA A 203 14.34 0.14 -8.27
N VAL A 204 13.62 -0.68 -9.04
CA VAL A 204 14.13 -1.19 -10.34
C VAL A 204 14.39 -0.02 -11.29
N TYR A 205 13.41 0.86 -11.48
CA TYR A 205 13.52 2.01 -12.38
C TYR A 205 13.69 3.36 -11.69
N ARG A 206 13.94 3.37 -10.37
CA ARG A 206 14.06 4.61 -9.59
C ARG A 206 15.08 5.58 -10.18
N LYS A 207 16.32 5.11 -10.43
CA LYS A 207 17.39 5.96 -11.00
C LYS A 207 16.94 6.63 -12.31
N LEU A 208 16.36 5.87 -13.23
CA LEU A 208 15.83 6.39 -14.49
C LEU A 208 14.72 7.41 -14.25
N PHE A 209 13.78 7.12 -13.35
CA PHE A 209 12.68 8.02 -13.04
C PHE A 209 13.16 9.33 -12.39
N GLU A 210 14.13 9.28 -11.46
CA GLU A 210 14.74 10.47 -10.86
C GLU A 210 15.49 11.32 -11.91
N GLU A 211 16.19 10.69 -12.87
CA GLU A 211 16.81 11.37 -14.01
C GLU A 211 15.78 12.09 -14.91
N LEU A 212 14.55 11.57 -14.98
CA LEU A 212 13.41 12.18 -15.67
C LEU A 212 12.65 13.22 -14.80
N GLY A 213 13.13 13.49 -13.58
CA GLY A 213 12.54 14.46 -12.67
C GLY A 213 11.32 13.97 -11.91
N ILE A 214 11.12 12.65 -11.80
CA ILE A 214 10.18 12.03 -10.86
C ILE A 214 10.72 12.18 -9.43
N LYS A 215 9.85 12.54 -8.50
CA LYS A 215 10.19 12.70 -7.09
C LYS A 215 9.53 11.61 -6.25
N PHE A 216 10.33 10.84 -5.51
CA PHE A 216 9.85 9.94 -4.48
C PHE A 216 9.86 10.66 -3.13
N ALA A 217 8.80 10.50 -2.34
CA ALA A 217 8.72 11.14 -1.03
C ALA A 217 9.85 10.71 -0.09
N PRO A 218 10.44 11.62 0.70
CA PRO A 218 11.38 11.24 1.74
C PRO A 218 10.66 10.48 2.86
N SER A 219 11.38 9.61 3.55
CA SER A 219 10.79 8.69 4.53
C SER A 219 10.11 9.40 5.70
N ALA A 220 10.58 10.60 6.08
CA ALA A 220 9.92 11.43 7.07
C ALA A 220 8.47 11.81 6.68
N LEU A 221 8.23 12.10 5.40
CA LEU A 221 6.89 12.38 4.89
C LEU A 221 6.10 11.09 4.68
N ALA A 222 6.76 10.01 4.23
CA ALA A 222 6.15 8.69 4.07
C ALA A 222 5.58 8.14 5.39
N MET A 223 6.27 8.35 6.52
CA MET A 223 5.76 7.96 7.85
C MET A 223 4.46 8.66 8.22
N ALA A 224 4.31 9.94 7.86
CA ALA A 224 3.07 10.69 8.06
C ALA A 224 1.97 10.23 7.10
N PHE A 225 2.34 9.81 5.89
CA PHE A 225 1.39 9.34 4.89
C PHE A 225 0.78 7.99 5.26
N ALA A 226 1.60 6.99 5.58
CA ALA A 226 1.07 5.66 5.88
C ALA A 226 1.97 4.79 6.76
N ILE A 227 1.35 3.80 7.38
CA ILE A 227 2.01 2.72 8.13
C ILE A 227 1.74 1.35 7.50
N GLU A 228 2.77 0.52 7.50
CA GLU A 228 2.68 -0.91 7.19
C GLU A 228 3.47 -1.71 8.21
N SER A 229 4.80 -1.61 8.15
CA SER A 229 5.68 -2.17 9.16
C SER A 229 5.65 -1.29 10.41
N THR A 230 5.10 -1.80 11.49
CA THR A 230 5.07 -1.10 12.78
C THR A 230 6.47 -0.84 13.34
N LEU A 231 7.46 -1.65 12.93
CA LEU A 231 8.86 -1.51 13.35
C LEU A 231 9.46 -0.18 12.86
N TYR A 232 9.13 0.24 11.64
CA TYR A 232 9.66 1.48 11.05
C TYR A 232 9.30 2.68 11.93
N HIS A 233 8.00 2.92 12.12
CA HIS A 233 7.49 3.99 12.98
C HIS A 233 7.95 3.86 14.44
N ALA A 234 8.07 2.63 14.97
CA ALA A 234 8.54 2.40 16.33
C ALA A 234 10.01 2.82 16.53
N LYS A 235 10.90 2.47 15.60
CA LYS A 235 12.33 2.84 15.65
C LYS A 235 12.52 4.35 15.54
N HIS A 236 11.71 5.01 14.72
CA HIS A 236 11.72 6.46 14.57
C HIS A 236 10.92 7.21 15.64
N GLN A 237 10.31 6.51 16.61
CA GLN A 237 9.47 7.12 17.66
C GLN A 237 8.37 8.02 17.08
N PHE A 238 7.78 7.60 15.96
CA PHE A 238 6.79 8.40 15.24
C PHE A 238 5.41 8.30 15.89
N GLU A 239 4.75 9.46 16.04
CA GLU A 239 3.44 9.59 16.67
C GLU A 239 2.33 8.98 15.80
N ILE A 240 1.67 7.93 16.30
CA ILE A 240 0.79 7.07 15.50
C ILE A 240 -0.58 7.69 15.20
N ASP A 241 -1.02 8.68 15.97
CA ASP A 241 -2.28 9.40 15.78
C ASP A 241 -2.21 10.43 14.63
N THR A 242 -1.01 10.80 14.20
CA THR A 242 -0.76 11.73 13.09
C THR A 242 -0.71 11.07 11.71
N ILE A 243 -0.80 9.74 11.65
CA ILE A 243 -0.68 8.97 10.41
C ILE A 243 -1.97 9.11 9.57
N PHE A 244 -1.83 9.37 8.28
CA PHE A 244 -2.95 9.60 7.36
C PHE A 244 -3.65 8.30 6.93
N GLY A 245 -2.90 7.26 6.56
CA GLY A 245 -3.43 5.98 6.10
C GLY A 245 -2.65 4.77 6.59
N THR A 246 -3.08 3.60 6.15
CA THR A 246 -2.47 2.33 6.54
C THR A 246 -2.47 1.35 5.38
N HIS A 247 -1.57 0.39 5.40
CA HIS A 247 -1.65 -0.86 4.67
C HIS A 247 -1.30 -2.00 5.62
N THR A 248 -2.21 -2.94 5.84
CA THR A 248 -2.14 -3.84 7.01
C THR A 248 -1.62 -5.23 6.67
N MET A 249 -1.01 -5.43 5.49
CA MET A 249 -0.43 -6.71 5.04
C MET A 249 -1.43 -7.89 5.10
N GLY A 250 -2.72 -7.59 4.92
CA GLY A 250 -3.83 -8.52 5.02
C GLY A 250 -4.12 -9.01 6.44
N HIS A 251 -3.57 -8.38 7.50
CA HIS A 251 -3.97 -8.67 8.87
C HIS A 251 -5.37 -8.16 9.16
N PHE A 252 -5.70 -6.95 8.69
CA PHE A 252 -6.98 -6.30 8.92
C PHE A 252 -7.62 -5.84 7.62
N VAL A 253 -8.72 -6.49 7.23
CA VAL A 253 -9.46 -6.13 6.01
C VAL A 253 -10.75 -5.40 6.37
N LEU A 254 -11.11 -4.34 5.65
CA LEU A 254 -12.40 -3.68 5.85
C LEU A 254 -13.54 -4.62 5.46
N ASN A 255 -14.50 -4.75 6.36
CA ASN A 255 -15.79 -5.41 6.14
C ASN A 255 -16.97 -4.44 6.32
N ASP A 256 -16.70 -3.20 6.73
CA ASP A 256 -17.60 -2.03 6.73
C ASP A 256 -16.76 -0.74 6.71
N LEU A 257 -17.37 0.45 6.63
CA LEU A 257 -16.68 1.75 6.63
C LEU A 257 -15.81 2.01 7.86
N ASN A 258 -16.24 1.54 9.04
CA ASN A 258 -15.56 1.75 10.33
C ASN A 258 -15.36 0.44 11.10
N ASN A 259 -15.28 -0.69 10.40
CA ASN A 259 -14.95 -1.99 10.97
C ASN A 259 -13.93 -2.71 10.09
N VAL A 260 -12.93 -3.32 10.73
CA VAL A 260 -12.04 -4.28 10.09
C VAL A 260 -12.26 -5.67 10.67
N TYR A 261 -12.08 -6.68 9.84
CA TYR A 261 -12.00 -8.08 10.25
C TYR A 261 -10.53 -8.49 10.35
N MET A 262 -10.16 -9.16 11.45
CA MET A 262 -8.83 -9.72 11.63
C MET A 262 -8.71 -11.03 10.83
N GLN A 263 -8.11 -10.93 9.64
CA GLN A 263 -7.99 -12.01 8.67
C GLN A 263 -6.78 -12.92 8.94
N LYS A 264 -5.70 -12.38 9.51
CA LYS A 264 -4.50 -13.13 9.89
C LYS A 264 -4.17 -12.87 11.34
N ALA A 265 -3.56 -13.85 12.00
CA ALA A 265 -3.03 -13.68 13.36
C ALA A 265 -2.02 -12.52 13.40
N ILE A 266 -1.98 -11.82 14.52
CA ILE A 266 -1.04 -10.76 14.82
C ILE A 266 -0.28 -11.11 16.10
N GLU A 267 0.94 -10.59 16.24
CA GLU A 267 1.66 -10.69 17.50
C GLU A 267 0.97 -9.84 18.57
N MET A 268 0.70 -10.46 19.72
CA MET A 268 0.08 -9.86 20.90
C MET A 268 0.84 -10.31 22.15
N VAL A 269 0.96 -9.41 23.13
CA VAL A 269 1.45 -9.69 24.48
C VAL A 269 0.24 -9.96 25.37
N ASP A 270 0.25 -11.06 26.12
CA ASP A 270 -0.80 -11.46 27.07
C ASP A 270 -2.23 -11.47 26.47
N ASP A 271 -2.35 -11.90 25.20
CA ASP A 271 -3.61 -11.89 24.42
C ASP A 271 -4.30 -10.52 24.36
N ASN A 272 -3.55 -9.44 24.60
CA ASN A 272 -4.06 -8.08 24.57
C ASN A 272 -3.88 -7.50 23.17
N ILE A 273 -4.96 -7.33 22.41
CA ILE A 273 -4.91 -6.71 21.08
C ILE A 273 -4.32 -5.30 21.08
N LEU A 274 -4.46 -4.57 22.20
CA LEU A 274 -3.88 -3.24 22.36
C LEU A 274 -2.36 -3.27 22.50
N SER A 275 -1.72 -4.42 22.67
CA SER A 275 -0.25 -4.53 22.59
C SER A 275 0.27 -4.44 21.15
N ASN A 276 -0.59 -4.70 20.16
CA ASN A 276 -0.23 -4.61 18.76
C ASN A 276 -0.39 -3.18 18.23
N ARG A 277 0.70 -2.59 17.74
CA ARG A 277 0.72 -1.18 17.30
C ARG A 277 -0.19 -0.91 16.09
N LEU A 278 -0.39 -1.88 15.21
CA LEU A 278 -1.30 -1.72 14.08
C LEU A 278 -2.77 -1.71 14.55
N ALA A 279 -3.11 -2.56 15.51
CA ALA A 279 -4.43 -2.54 16.13
C ALA A 279 -4.68 -1.22 16.91
N GLN A 280 -3.67 -0.70 17.61
CA GLN A 280 -3.75 0.62 18.25
C GLN A 280 -4.08 1.72 17.23
N VAL A 281 -3.35 1.77 16.11
CA VAL A 281 -3.58 2.74 15.03
C VAL A 281 -5.03 2.68 14.53
N ILE A 282 -5.56 1.47 14.31
CA ILE A 282 -6.93 1.27 13.84
C ILE A 282 -7.95 1.77 14.87
N LEU A 283 -7.82 1.36 16.14
CA LEU A 283 -8.75 1.70 17.21
C LEU A 283 -8.73 3.20 17.54
N LEU A 284 -7.56 3.84 17.54
CA LEU A 284 -7.41 5.29 17.78
C LEU A 284 -8.14 6.13 16.73
N ASN A 285 -8.29 5.61 15.51
CA ASN A 285 -8.98 6.27 14.41
C ASN A 285 -10.48 5.93 14.34
N GLY A 286 -11.04 5.41 15.45
CA GLY A 286 -12.47 5.11 15.58
C GLY A 286 -12.93 3.92 14.74
N ILE A 287 -12.00 3.07 14.32
CA ILE A 287 -12.29 1.86 13.55
C ILE A 287 -12.32 0.69 14.52
N SER A 288 -13.45 -0.01 14.54
CA SER A 288 -13.63 -1.20 15.38
C SER A 288 -12.95 -2.42 14.75
N ILE A 289 -12.47 -3.36 15.58
CA ILE A 289 -11.84 -4.60 15.13
C ILE A 289 -12.73 -5.79 15.49
N THR A 290 -13.12 -6.56 14.47
CA THR A 290 -13.79 -7.85 14.63
C THR A 290 -12.75 -8.96 14.64
N THR A 291 -12.58 -9.62 15.78
CA THR A 291 -11.63 -10.73 15.97
C THR A 291 -12.36 -12.08 15.93
N PRO A 292 -11.99 -13.02 15.06
CA PRO A 292 -12.52 -14.38 15.17
C PRO A 292 -11.91 -15.09 16.39
N ASN A 293 -12.73 -15.87 17.10
CA ASN A 293 -12.29 -16.62 18.29
C ASN A 293 -11.09 -17.56 18.01
N THR A 294 -10.92 -18.01 16.76
CA THR A 294 -9.83 -18.91 16.36
C THR A 294 -8.45 -18.26 16.29
N LEU A 295 -8.38 -16.92 16.27
CA LEU A 295 -7.13 -16.17 16.18
C LEU A 295 -6.75 -15.47 17.51
N MET A 296 -7.57 -15.65 18.55
CA MET A 296 -7.29 -15.19 19.92
C MET A 296 -6.79 -16.41 20.73
N GLY A 297 -5.62 -16.33 21.38
CA GLY A 297 -5.20 -17.33 22.38
C GLY A 297 -4.28 -18.49 21.95
N ASN A 298 -3.47 -18.40 20.89
CA ASN A 298 -2.59 -19.51 20.44
C ASN A 298 -1.10 -19.36 20.81
N HIS A 299 -0.79 -19.08 22.09
CA HIS A 299 0.61 -19.16 22.58
C HIS A 299 0.83 -20.03 23.82
N HIS A 300 -0.17 -20.78 24.30
CA HIS A 300 -0.01 -21.61 25.51
C HIS A 300 0.35 -23.10 25.31
N GLU A 301 0.64 -23.57 24.10
CA GLU A 301 1.10 -24.96 23.90
C GLU A 301 2.32 -25.06 22.99
N LYS A 302 3.49 -24.62 23.48
CA LYS A 302 4.79 -25.22 23.15
C LYS A 302 5.74 -25.09 24.35
N ASN A 303 5.64 -26.04 25.28
CA ASN A 303 6.76 -26.46 26.13
C ASN A 303 7.60 -27.50 25.37
#